data_AF-A0A0F3P607-F1
#
_entry.id   AF-A0A0F3P607-F1
#
_cell.length_a   1.000
_cell.length_b   1.000
_cell.length_c   1.000
_cell.angle_alpha   90.00
_cell.angle_beta   90.00
_cell.angle_gamma   90.00
#
_symmetry.space_group_name_H-M   'P 1'
#
loop_
_entity.id
_entity.type
_entity.pdbx_description
1 polymer ?
#
loop_
_entity_poly.entity_id
_entity_poly.type
_entity_poly.pdbx_seq_one_letter_code
_entity_poly.pdbx_strand_id
1 'polypeptide(L)'
;GANIAEQVSDLTRVRDNKKISAMEMIQILRSQNKTELLLIKLFDRFHNITTIFIKPPHKRQEIIFETQQEFIALAKYLKLPEIGERLSEYCKLHAS
;
A
#
# COMPACT_ATOMS: atom_id res chain seq x y z
N GLY A 1 -18.79 16.52 2.20
CA GLY A 1 -18.40 16.93 3.56
C GLY A 1 -17.99 15.73 4.40
N ALA A 2 -18.96 15.03 5.01
CA ALA A 2 -18.70 13.91 5.93
C ALA A 2 -17.98 12.70 5.29
N ASN A 3 -18.36 12.32 4.06
CA ASN A 3 -17.82 11.11 3.40
C ASN A 3 -16.30 11.22 3.10
N ILE A 4 -15.82 12.41 2.70
CA ILE A 4 -14.38 12.64 2.45
C ILE A 4 -13.57 12.62 3.75
N ALA A 5 -14.11 13.20 4.84
CA ALA A 5 -13.43 13.22 6.13
C ALA A 5 -13.26 11.80 6.70
N GLU A 6 -14.28 10.95 6.55
CA GLU A 6 -14.20 9.54 6.93
C GLU A 6 -13.17 8.78 6.10
N GLN A 7 -13.19 8.92 4.77
CA GLN A 7 -12.21 8.30 3.88
C GLN A 7 -10.76 8.72 4.21
N VAL A 8 -10.53 10.00 4.50
CA VAL A 8 -9.20 10.51 4.91
C VAL A 8 -8.78 9.94 6.27
N SER A 9 -9.71 9.82 7.21
CA SER A 9 -9.46 9.19 8.51
C SER A 9 -9.06 7.73 8.34
N ASP A 10 -9.77 6.95 7.52
CA ASP A 10 -9.47 5.53 7.27
C ASP A 10 -8.15 5.30 6.53
N LEU A 11 -7.76 6.24 5.66
CA LEU A 11 -6.48 6.19 4.95
C LEU A 11 -5.29 6.50 5.88
N THR A 12 -5.53 7.11 7.03
CA THR A 12 -4.49 7.46 8.00
C THR A 12 -4.09 6.24 8.80
N ARG A 13 -2.78 5.96 8.89
CA ARG A 13 -2.22 4.79 9.63
C ARG A 13 -2.30 4.95 11.15
N VAL A 14 -3.17 5.79 11.69
CA VAL A 14 -3.25 6.09 13.12
C VAL A 14 -4.60 5.60 13.64
N ARG A 15 -4.56 4.65 14.56
CA ARG A 15 -5.72 4.24 15.38
C ARG A 15 -5.33 4.29 16.84
N ASP A 16 -6.17 4.88 17.69
CA ASP A 16 -5.93 5.03 19.12
C ASP A 16 -4.54 5.61 19.45
N ASN A 17 -4.12 6.65 18.71
CA ASN A 17 -2.79 7.28 18.78
C ASN A 17 -1.59 6.36 18.50
N LYS A 18 -1.79 5.18 17.93
CA LYS A 18 -0.73 4.26 17.50
C LYS A 18 -0.68 4.14 15.99
N LYS A 19 0.53 4.10 15.44
CA LYS A 19 0.75 3.84 14.02
C LYS A 19 0.58 2.34 13.75
N ILE A 20 -0.43 1.97 12.97
CA ILE A 20 -0.64 0.58 12.53
C ILE A 20 0.22 0.25 11.30
N SER A 21 0.53 -1.04 11.13
CA SER A 21 1.25 -1.55 9.96
C SER A 21 0.42 -1.42 8.68
N ALA A 22 1.08 -1.49 7.51
CA ALA A 22 0.38 -1.50 6.23
C ALA A 22 -0.50 -2.76 6.08
N MET A 23 -0.02 -3.90 6.57
CA MET A 23 -0.76 -5.17 6.62
C MET A 23 -2.05 -5.02 7.42
N GLU A 24 -1.97 -4.56 8.67
CA GLU A 24 -3.15 -4.37 9.55
C GLU A 24 -4.17 -3.43 8.91
N MET A 25 -3.71 -2.32 8.32
CA MET A 25 -4.58 -1.39 7.61
C MET A 25 -5.29 -2.06 6.43
N ILE A 26 -4.58 -2.80 5.59
CA ILE A 26 -5.17 -3.50 4.43
C ILE A 26 -6.20 -4.52 4.91
N GLN A 27 -5.90 -5.27 5.97
CA GLN A 27 -6.82 -6.24 6.56
C GLN A 27 -8.11 -5.59 7.08
N ILE A 28 -8.00 -4.47 7.79
CA ILE A 28 -9.14 -3.69 8.28
C ILE A 28 -9.99 -3.17 7.12
N LEU A 29 -9.36 -2.56 6.11
CA LEU A 29 -10.09 -2.02 4.96
C LEU A 29 -10.79 -3.13 4.16
N ARG A 30 -10.17 -4.31 4.04
CA ARG A 30 -10.78 -5.50 3.43
C ARG A 30 -11.97 -6.01 4.24
N SER A 31 -11.85 -6.13 5.56
CA SER A 31 -12.96 -6.61 6.40
C SER A 31 -14.15 -5.63 6.42
N GLN A 32 -13.89 -4.34 6.23
CA GLN A 32 -14.92 -3.30 6.10
C GLN A 32 -15.45 -3.13 4.67
N ASN A 33 -15.01 -3.95 3.70
CA ASN A 33 -15.37 -3.84 2.28
C ASN A 33 -15.09 -2.45 1.65
N LYS A 34 -14.12 -1.69 2.19
CA LYS A 34 -13.73 -0.35 1.70
C LYS A 34 -12.84 -0.45 0.46
N THR A 35 -13.38 -1.01 -0.63
CA THR A 35 -12.63 -1.34 -1.86
C THR A 35 -12.01 -0.12 -2.53
N GLU A 36 -12.70 1.03 -2.54
CA GLU A 36 -12.15 2.27 -3.10
C GLU A 36 -10.89 2.73 -2.36
N LEU A 37 -10.87 2.60 -1.03
CA LEU A 37 -9.70 2.95 -0.22
C LEU A 37 -8.53 1.97 -0.45
N LEU A 38 -8.82 0.69 -0.66
CA LEU A 38 -7.82 -0.31 -1.05
C LEU A 38 -7.20 0.00 -2.41
N LEU A 39 -8.01 0.42 -3.38
CA LEU A 39 -7.54 0.87 -4.70
C LEU A 39 -6.64 2.09 -4.58
N ILE A 40 -7.06 3.11 -3.83
CA ILE A 40 -6.25 4.31 -3.57
C ILE A 40 -4.90 3.92 -2.94
N LYS A 41 -4.91 3.02 -1.94
CA LYS A 41 -3.67 2.54 -1.31
C LYS A 41 -2.76 1.77 -2.27
N LEU A 42 -3.34 0.95 -3.15
CA LEU A 42 -2.56 0.24 -4.15
C LEU A 42 -1.84 1.21 -5.10
N PHE A 43 -2.54 2.23 -5.60
CA PHE A 43 -1.94 3.23 -6.50
C PHE A 43 -0.94 4.16 -5.79
N ASP A 44 -1.20 4.54 -4.54
CA ASP A 44 -0.22 5.25 -3.71
C ASP A 44 1.07 4.42 -3.57
N ARG A 45 0.95 3.10 -3.33
CA ARG A 45 2.12 2.22 -3.27
C ARG A 45 2.84 2.10 -4.61
N PHE A 46 2.08 1.97 -5.69
CA PHE A 46 2.64 1.90 -7.04
C PHE A 46 3.47 3.15 -7.34
N HIS A 47 2.94 4.34 -7.03
CA HIS A 47 3.71 5.58 -7.14
C HIS A 47 4.96 5.58 -6.25
N ASN A 48 4.83 5.17 -4.98
CA ASN A 48 5.95 5.13 -4.04
C ASN A 48 7.10 4.21 -4.50
N ILE A 49 6.80 3.07 -5.13
CA ILE A 49 7.86 2.18 -5.65
C ILE A 49 8.49 2.74 -6.94
N THR A 50 7.71 3.36 -7.82
CA THR A 50 8.26 3.98 -9.06
C THR A 50 9.20 5.17 -8.77
N THR A 51 9.05 5.80 -7.61
CA THR A 51 9.85 6.98 -7.18
C THR A 51 10.81 6.66 -6.03
N ILE A 52 11.06 5.38 -5.76
CA ILE A 52 11.78 4.90 -4.58
C ILE A 52 13.23 5.41 -4.50
N PHE A 53 13.86 5.72 -5.64
CA PHE A 53 15.22 6.25 -5.72
C PHE A 53 15.39 7.61 -5.01
N ILE A 54 14.32 8.38 -4.84
CA ILE A 54 14.34 9.67 -4.12
C ILE A 54 14.39 9.47 -2.59
N LYS A 55 13.97 8.29 -2.10
CA LYS A 55 13.93 7.99 -0.67
C LYS A 55 15.33 7.59 -0.14
N PRO A 56 15.62 7.80 1.16
CA PRO A 56 16.85 7.32 1.76
C PRO A 56 16.88 5.78 1.83
N PRO A 57 18.06 5.13 1.84
CA PRO A 57 18.21 3.67 1.71
C PRO A 57 17.33 2.84 2.66
N HIS A 58 17.30 3.18 3.95
CA HIS A 58 16.46 2.46 4.93
C HIS A 58 14.96 2.49 4.57
N LYS A 59 14.45 3.62 4.06
CA LYS A 59 13.07 3.72 3.58
C LYS A 59 12.81 2.96 2.31
N ARG A 60 13.81 2.83 1.43
CA ARG A 60 13.67 1.99 0.23
C ARG A 60 13.41 0.54 0.62
N GLN A 61 14.21 0.02 1.55
CA GLN A 61 14.07 -1.36 1.98
C GLN A 61 12.74 -1.63 2.70
N GLU A 62 12.29 -0.70 3.55
CA GLU A 62 10.94 -0.75 4.15
C GLU A 62 9.84 -0.80 3.06
N ILE A 63 9.92 0.05 2.03
CA ILE A 63 8.92 0.11 0.96
C ILE A 63 8.91 -1.19 0.14
N ILE A 64 10.08 -1.73 -0.22
CA ILE A 64 10.19 -2.97 -0.99
C ILE A 64 9.60 -4.13 -0.19
N PHE A 65 9.99 -4.25 1.07
CA PHE A 65 9.51 -5.31 1.95
C PHE A 65 7.99 -5.25 2.14
N GLU A 66 7.43 -4.08 2.48
CA GLU A 66 5.97 -3.90 2.59
C GLU A 66 5.27 -4.25 1.26
N THR A 67 5.85 -3.88 0.12
CA THR A 67 5.26 -4.12 -1.21
C THR A 67 5.20 -5.61 -1.54
N GLN A 68 6.30 -6.34 -1.30
CA GLN A 68 6.38 -7.77 -1.56
C GLN A 68 5.39 -8.58 -0.71
N GLN A 69 5.28 -8.25 0.57
CA GLN A 69 4.44 -9.00 1.50
C GLN A 69 2.94 -8.75 1.28
N GLU A 70 2.54 -7.48 1.07
CA GLU A 70 1.11 -7.12 1.14
C GLU A 70 0.53 -6.66 -0.20
N PHE A 71 1.24 -5.81 -0.93
CA PHE A 71 0.64 -5.07 -2.05
C PHE A 71 0.52 -5.90 -3.33
N ILE A 72 1.41 -6.87 -3.55
CA ILE A 72 1.28 -7.83 -4.67
C ILE A 72 0.02 -8.69 -4.47
N ALA A 73 -0.20 -9.20 -3.25
CA ALA A 73 -1.39 -9.97 -2.92
C ALA A 73 -2.67 -9.10 -3.01
N LEU A 74 -2.58 -7.83 -2.59
CA LEU A 74 -3.69 -6.89 -2.72
C LEU A 74 -4.07 -6.64 -4.18
N ALA A 75 -3.10 -6.47 -5.09
CA ALA A 75 -3.37 -6.29 -6.52
C ALA A 75 -4.14 -7.48 -7.10
N LYS A 76 -3.75 -8.71 -6.73
CA LYS A 76 -4.47 -9.94 -7.12
C LYS A 76 -5.89 -9.96 -6.56
N TYR A 77 -6.07 -9.58 -5.30
CA TYR A 77 -7.41 -9.50 -4.67
C TYR A 77 -8.33 -8.50 -5.39
N LEU A 78 -7.79 -7.34 -5.79
CA LEU A 78 -8.51 -6.30 -6.53
C LEU A 78 -8.69 -6.62 -8.03
N LYS A 79 -8.29 -7.82 -8.48
CA LYS A 79 -8.35 -8.27 -9.88
C LYS A 79 -7.53 -7.38 -10.83
N LEU A 80 -6.41 -6.86 -10.36
CA LEU A 80 -5.44 -6.06 -11.13
C LEU A 80 -4.07 -6.76 -11.20
N PRO A 81 -3.98 -7.97 -11.81
CA PRO A 81 -2.75 -8.77 -11.80
C PRO A 81 -1.56 -8.06 -12.46
N GLU A 82 -1.79 -7.29 -13.53
CA GLU A 82 -0.75 -6.53 -14.24
C GLU A 82 -0.03 -5.53 -13.32
N ILE A 83 -0.76 -4.91 -12.39
CA ILE A 83 -0.16 -4.01 -11.38
C ILE A 83 0.68 -4.82 -10.40
N GLY A 84 0.20 -5.99 -9.97
CA GLY A 84 0.94 -6.88 -9.08
C GLY A 84 2.26 -7.37 -9.70
N GLU A 85 2.24 -7.69 -11.00
CA GLU A 85 3.44 -8.08 -11.76
C GLU A 85 4.45 -6.93 -11.82
N ARG A 86 4.02 -5.72 -12.19
CA ARG A 86 4.89 -4.53 -12.20
C ARG A 86 5.47 -4.23 -10.82
N LEU A 87 4.68 -4.33 -9.75
CA LEU A 87 5.18 -4.18 -8.38
C LEU A 87 6.28 -5.21 -8.08
N SER A 88 6.10 -6.46 -8.50
CA SER A 88 7.11 -7.51 -8.34
C SER A 88 8.41 -7.20 -9.09
N GLU A 89 8.31 -6.70 -10.33
CA GLU A 89 9.47 -6.30 -11.13
C GLU A 89 10.26 -5.17 -10.47
N TYR A 90 9.58 -4.10 -10.02
CA TYR A 90 10.24 -3.01 -9.31
C TYR A 90 10.91 -3.47 -8.01
N CYS A 91 10.26 -4.36 -7.25
CA CYS A 91 10.88 -4.95 -6.07
C CYS A 91 12.17 -5.69 -6.41
N LYS A 92 12.19 -6.51 -7.48
CA LYS A 92 13.39 -7.24 -7.91
C LYS A 92 14.52 -6.29 -8.34
N LEU A 93 14.19 -5.24 -9.08
CA LEU A 93 15.15 -4.24 -9.56
C LEU A 93 15.82 -3.45 -8.42
N HIS A 94 15.12 -3.25 -7.30
CA HIS A 94 15.61 -2.42 -6.20
C HIS A 94 16.00 -3.20 -4.94
N ALA A 95 15.92 -4.54 -4.96
CA ALA A 95 16.33 -5.42 -3.87
C ALA A 95 17.85 -5.68 -3.80
N SER A 96 18.64 -5.04 -4.68
CA SER A 96 20.11 -5.19 -4.78
C SER A 96 20.85 -4.13 -3.98
#